data_AF-A0A0C4ZM67-F1
#
_entry.id   AF-A0A0C4ZM67-F1
#
_cell.length_a   1.000
_cell.length_b   1.000
_cell.length_c   1.000
_cell.angle_alpha   90.00
_cell.angle_beta   90.00
_cell.angle_gamma   90.00
#
_symmetry.space_group_name_H-M   'P 1'
#
loop_
_entity.id
_entity.type
_entity.pdbx_description
1 polymer ?
#
loop_
_entity_poly.entity_id
_entity_poly.type
_entity_poly.pdbx_seq_one_letter_code
_entity_poly.pdbx_strand_id
1 'polypeptide(L)'
;RERAGFEVRDVHPTHYGRICPIETPEGPNIGLINSLATFARVNKYGFIESPYRKIVDGNVTSDVVYLSAMEEAKYHVAQANSVLNDDGSFAEEFVVCRHAGEVMLAPRDNINLMDVSPKQLVSVAAALIPFLENDDANRALMGSNMQRQAVPLLRAEAPFVGTGMESVVARDSGAAIAARRGGVVDQVDATRIVIRATEDLDPSKSGVDIYRLQKFQRSNQNTCVNQRPLVTVGDLVNKGDIIADGPSTDLGDLALG
;
A
#
# COMPACT_ATOMS: atom_id res chain seq x y z
N ARG A 1 0.35 -20.76 20.56
CA ARG A 1 0.28 -19.67 21.55
C ARG A 1 0.96 -20.03 22.87
N GLU A 2 0.53 -21.06 23.58
CA GLU A 2 1.16 -21.48 24.87
C GLU A 2 2.60 -22.01 24.73
N ARG A 3 2.99 -22.48 23.53
CA ARG A 3 4.34 -22.97 23.23
C ARG A 3 5.26 -21.94 22.56
N ALA A 4 4.73 -20.77 22.18
CA ALA A 4 5.52 -19.76 21.48
C ALA A 4 6.19 -18.85 22.52
N GLY A 5 7.51 -19.01 22.66
CA GLY A 5 8.36 -18.23 23.54
C GLY A 5 8.52 -16.77 23.08
N PHE A 6 9.33 -16.01 23.83
CA PHE A 6 9.58 -14.60 23.55
C PHE A 6 10.32 -14.39 22.22
N GLU A 7 11.29 -15.26 21.90
CA GLU A 7 12.18 -15.14 20.73
C GLU A 7 11.44 -15.11 19.38
N VAL A 8 10.33 -15.83 19.25
CA VAL A 8 9.52 -15.87 18.01
C VAL A 8 8.51 -14.73 17.91
N ARG A 9 8.33 -13.95 18.98
CA ARG A 9 7.43 -12.79 19.00
C ARG A 9 8.16 -11.47 18.79
N ASP A 10 9.49 -11.49 18.93
CA ASP A 10 10.30 -10.30 18.82
C ASP A 10 10.45 -9.85 17.36
N VAL A 11 10.75 -8.58 17.17
CA VAL A 11 10.97 -8.00 15.84
C VAL A 11 12.39 -8.32 15.40
N HIS A 12 12.52 -9.21 14.41
CA HIS A 12 13.81 -9.56 13.85
C HIS A 12 14.24 -8.53 12.78
N PRO A 13 15.54 -8.16 12.66
CA PRO A 13 16.01 -7.20 11.66
C PRO A 13 15.63 -7.54 10.21
N THR A 14 15.52 -8.83 9.88
CA THR A 14 15.10 -9.29 8.54
C THR A 14 13.64 -8.97 8.20
N HIS A 15 12.82 -8.59 9.18
CA HIS A 15 11.45 -8.12 8.95
C HIS A 15 11.41 -6.81 8.16
N TYR A 16 12.51 -6.04 8.16
CA TYR A 16 12.59 -4.77 7.44
C TYR A 16 12.14 -4.91 5.98
N GLY A 17 11.16 -4.10 5.58
CA GLY A 17 10.62 -4.09 4.21
C GLY A 17 9.79 -5.32 3.83
N ARG A 18 9.58 -6.27 4.74
CA ARG A 18 8.88 -7.55 4.50
C ARG A 18 7.66 -7.72 5.37
N ILE A 19 7.82 -7.50 6.67
CA ILE A 19 6.79 -7.63 7.70
C ILE A 19 6.75 -6.31 8.46
N CYS A 20 5.55 -5.77 8.64
CA CYS A 20 5.38 -4.53 9.39
C CYS A 20 5.72 -4.76 10.88
N PRO A 21 6.61 -3.96 11.47
CA PRO A 21 6.97 -4.09 12.88
C PRO A 21 5.93 -3.48 13.83
N ILE A 22 5.00 -2.69 13.31
CA ILE A 22 4.00 -1.93 14.11
C ILE A 22 2.66 -2.67 14.15
N GLU A 23 2.20 -3.22 13.03
CA GLU A 23 0.86 -3.79 12.93
C GLU A 23 0.84 -5.25 13.39
N THR A 24 0.52 -5.45 14.66
CA THR A 24 0.22 -6.74 15.28
C THR A 24 -0.96 -6.60 16.24
N PRO A 25 -1.79 -7.64 16.44
CA PRO A 25 -2.80 -7.62 17.48
C PRO A 25 -2.21 -7.43 18.87
N GLU A 26 -2.93 -6.71 19.71
CA GLU A 26 -2.58 -6.53 21.11
C GLU A 26 -2.81 -7.79 21.95
N GLY A 27 -2.13 -7.82 23.08
CA GLY A 27 -2.28 -8.86 24.08
C GLY A 27 -1.60 -10.16 23.66
N PRO A 28 -2.28 -11.31 23.79
CA PRO A 28 -1.57 -12.57 23.90
C PRO A 28 -1.14 -13.19 22.54
N ASN A 29 -1.59 -12.58 21.43
CA ASN A 29 -1.18 -12.93 20.07
C ASN A 29 -0.09 -11.98 19.52
N ILE A 30 0.43 -11.05 20.33
CA ILE A 30 1.47 -10.11 19.90
C ILE A 30 2.67 -10.83 19.29
N GLY A 31 3.12 -10.36 18.12
CA GLY A 31 4.24 -10.91 17.35
C GLY A 31 3.96 -12.23 16.63
N LEU A 32 2.82 -12.87 16.90
CA LEU A 32 2.42 -14.12 16.23
C LEU A 32 1.61 -13.88 14.96
N ILE A 33 0.95 -12.72 14.88
CA ILE A 33 0.18 -12.29 13.72
C ILE A 33 0.74 -10.95 13.32
N ASN A 34 1.40 -10.91 12.17
CA ASN A 34 1.97 -9.69 11.62
C ASN A 34 1.40 -9.47 10.21
N SER A 35 1.34 -8.20 9.81
CA SER A 35 0.92 -7.83 8.46
C SER A 35 2.13 -7.69 7.51
N LEU A 36 1.91 -7.97 6.23
CA LEU A 36 2.92 -7.72 5.19
C LEU A 36 3.21 -6.22 5.08
N ALA A 37 4.47 -5.90 4.80
CA ALA A 37 4.85 -4.53 4.49
C ALA A 37 4.37 -4.12 3.09
N THR A 38 4.24 -2.82 2.85
CA THR A 38 3.53 -2.24 1.70
C THR A 38 3.99 -2.78 0.33
N PHE A 39 5.30 -2.94 0.13
CA PHE A 39 5.86 -3.40 -1.15
C PHE A 39 6.41 -4.84 -1.09
N ALA A 40 6.16 -5.55 0.00
CA ALA A 40 6.64 -6.92 0.18
C ALA A 40 5.95 -7.87 -0.80
N ARG A 41 6.70 -8.85 -1.32
CA ARG A 41 6.17 -9.88 -2.22
C ARG A 41 6.61 -11.27 -1.79
N VAL A 42 5.77 -12.27 -2.00
CA VAL A 42 6.15 -13.69 -1.84
C VAL A 42 6.68 -14.24 -3.17
N ASN A 43 7.87 -14.84 -3.13
CA ASN A 43 8.52 -15.42 -4.30
C ASN A 43 8.02 -16.85 -4.59
N LYS A 44 8.52 -17.45 -5.68
CA LYS A 44 8.11 -18.81 -6.11
C LYS A 44 8.41 -19.91 -5.09
N TYR A 45 9.36 -19.67 -4.18
CA TYR A 45 9.79 -20.61 -3.15
C TYR A 45 9.11 -20.35 -1.80
N GLY A 46 8.24 -19.33 -1.71
CA GLY A 46 7.52 -18.98 -0.49
C GLY A 46 8.27 -18.02 0.45
N PHE A 47 9.43 -17.48 0.04
CA PHE A 47 10.14 -16.46 0.83
C PHE A 47 9.59 -15.07 0.53
N ILE A 48 9.62 -14.21 1.56
CA ILE A 48 9.21 -12.81 1.43
C ILE A 48 10.42 -11.99 0.95
N GLU A 49 10.20 -11.21 -0.09
CA GLU A 49 11.18 -10.32 -0.72
C GLU A 49 10.74 -8.88 -0.56
N SER A 50 11.73 -7.98 -0.52
CA SER A 50 11.53 -6.53 -0.50
C SER A 50 12.24 -5.90 -1.70
N PRO A 51 11.68 -4.84 -2.30
CA PRO A 51 12.30 -4.18 -3.45
C PRO A 51 13.39 -3.19 -3.03
N TYR A 52 14.48 -3.15 -3.79
CA TYR A 52 15.59 -2.21 -3.62
C TYR A 52 16.00 -1.64 -4.98
N ARG A 53 16.43 -0.38 -5.02
CA ARG A 53 17.04 0.26 -6.19
C ARG A 53 18.50 -0.14 -6.29
N LYS A 54 18.94 -0.49 -7.50
CA LYS A 54 20.35 -0.77 -7.77
C LYS A 54 21.17 0.51 -7.81
N ILE A 55 22.42 0.39 -7.36
CA ILE A 55 23.43 1.42 -7.52
C ILE A 55 24.48 0.89 -8.48
N VAL A 56 24.74 1.64 -9.54
CA VAL A 56 25.72 1.30 -10.58
C VAL A 56 26.68 2.48 -10.71
N ASP A 57 27.98 2.21 -10.54
CA ASP A 57 29.05 3.22 -10.62
C ASP A 57 28.79 4.46 -9.73
N GLY A 58 28.25 4.24 -8.53
CA GLY A 58 27.97 5.29 -7.54
C GLY A 58 26.66 6.07 -7.75
N ASN A 59 25.89 5.74 -8.81
CA ASN A 59 24.62 6.40 -9.12
C ASN A 59 23.41 5.49 -8.85
N VAL A 60 22.39 6.04 -8.19
CA VAL A 60 21.14 5.33 -7.89
C VAL A 60 20.29 5.22 -9.15
N THR A 61 20.12 4.01 -9.67
CA THR A 61 19.34 3.77 -10.90
C THR A 61 17.84 3.64 -10.61
N SER A 62 17.02 3.65 -11.65
CA SER A 62 15.58 3.34 -11.57
C SER A 62 15.29 1.84 -11.55
N ASP A 63 16.31 0.99 -11.66
CA ASP A 63 16.14 -0.46 -11.72
C ASP A 63 15.88 -1.04 -10.33
N VAL A 64 14.69 -1.61 -10.16
CA VAL A 64 14.24 -2.21 -8.90
C VAL A 64 14.46 -3.71 -8.92
N VAL A 65 15.06 -4.25 -7.86
CA VAL A 65 15.29 -5.69 -7.68
C VAL A 65 14.72 -6.14 -6.36
N TYR A 66 14.00 -7.26 -6.39
CA TYR A 66 13.45 -7.90 -5.20
C TYR A 66 14.49 -8.84 -4.60
N LEU A 67 14.74 -8.71 -3.31
CA LEU A 67 15.71 -9.54 -2.59
C LEU A 67 15.09 -10.20 -1.37
N SER A 68 15.43 -11.48 -1.20
CA SER A 68 15.14 -12.22 0.03
C SER A 68 16.06 -11.78 1.17
N ALA A 69 15.69 -12.13 2.41
CA ALA A 69 16.48 -11.76 3.60
C ALA A 69 17.92 -12.29 3.56
N MET A 70 18.13 -13.47 2.96
CA MET A 70 19.45 -14.09 2.82
C MET A 70 20.32 -13.40 1.76
N GLU A 71 19.69 -12.86 0.72
CA GLU A 71 20.40 -12.13 -0.33
C GLU A 71 20.74 -10.72 0.11
N GLU A 72 19.81 -10.03 0.78
CA GLU A 72 20.02 -8.68 1.33
C GLU A 72 21.23 -8.62 2.27
N ALA A 73 21.41 -9.63 3.12
CA ALA A 73 22.49 -9.65 4.12
C ALA A 73 23.90 -9.53 3.53
N LYS A 74 24.08 -9.81 2.23
CA LYS A 74 25.37 -9.74 1.53
C LYS A 74 25.72 -8.34 1.03
N TYR A 75 24.73 -7.45 0.95
CA TYR A 75 24.87 -6.12 0.34
C TYR A 75 24.85 -5.01 1.40
N HIS A 76 25.39 -3.85 1.03
CA HIS A 76 25.20 -2.62 1.80
C HIS A 76 24.00 -1.86 1.23
N VAL A 77 22.98 -1.66 2.06
CA VAL A 77 21.71 -1.03 1.67
C VAL A 77 21.58 0.36 2.31
N ALA A 78 21.56 1.41 1.50
CA ALA A 78 21.33 2.78 1.96
C ALA A 78 19.85 3.06 2.27
N GLN A 79 19.61 3.97 3.20
CA GLN A 79 18.26 4.40 3.57
C GLN A 79 17.61 5.25 2.48
N ALA A 80 16.29 5.20 2.37
CA ALA A 80 15.52 5.94 1.35
C ALA A 80 15.60 7.48 1.50
N ASN A 81 15.95 7.98 2.68
CA ASN A 81 16.08 9.40 3.00
C ASN A 81 17.51 9.95 2.78
N SER A 82 18.44 9.14 2.27
CA SER A 82 19.80 9.59 1.98
C SER A 82 19.78 10.68 0.92
N VAL A 83 20.55 11.76 1.14
CA VAL A 83 20.58 12.92 0.24
C VAL A 83 21.33 12.57 -1.04
N LEU A 84 20.67 12.77 -2.18
CA LEU A 84 21.22 12.55 -3.52
C LEU A 84 21.41 13.89 -4.24
N ASN A 85 22.40 13.94 -5.12
CA ASN A 85 22.60 15.02 -6.08
C ASN A 85 21.69 14.82 -7.32
N ASP A 86 21.57 15.85 -8.16
CA ASP A 86 20.73 15.81 -9.38
C ASP A 86 21.15 14.74 -10.40
N ASP A 87 22.42 14.31 -10.36
CA ASP A 87 22.98 13.24 -11.18
C ASP A 87 22.68 11.82 -10.63
N GLY A 88 22.06 11.73 -9.45
CA GLY A 88 21.75 10.48 -8.77
C GLY A 88 22.89 9.92 -7.91
N SER A 89 23.99 10.66 -7.73
CA SER A 89 25.07 10.29 -6.81
C SER A 89 24.75 10.68 -5.37
N PHE A 90 25.41 10.07 -4.39
CA PHE A 90 25.29 10.49 -2.99
C PHE A 90 26.00 11.82 -2.74
N ALA A 91 25.31 12.74 -2.08
CA ALA A 91 25.85 14.05 -1.71
C ALA A 91 26.95 13.93 -0.64
N GLU A 92 26.80 12.98 0.29
CA GLU A 92 27.74 12.73 1.37
C GLU A 92 28.76 11.64 1.00
N GLU A 93 29.98 11.75 1.53
CA GLU A 93 31.05 10.76 1.33
C GLU A 93 30.79 9.47 2.10
N PHE A 94 30.21 9.59 3.30
CA PHE A 94 29.77 8.48 4.14
C PHE A 94 28.25 8.51 4.25
N VAL A 95 27.61 7.37 4.04
CA VAL A 95 26.16 7.23 4.06
C VAL A 95 25.78 6.18 5.08
N VAL A 96 24.67 6.43 5.78
CA VAL A 96 24.09 5.46 6.72
C VAL A 96 23.49 4.30 5.92
N CYS A 97 24.00 3.10 6.15
CA CYS A 97 23.53 1.88 5.50
C CYS A 97 23.27 0.77 6.51
N ARG A 98 22.51 -0.23 6.07
CA ARG A 98 22.43 -1.53 6.74
C ARG A 98 23.31 -2.54 6.05
N HIS A 99 23.99 -3.34 6.85
CA HIS A 99 24.69 -4.53 6.40
C HIS A 99 24.52 -5.65 7.43
N ALA A 100 24.13 -6.85 6.98
CA ALA A 100 23.96 -8.03 7.82
C ALA A 100 23.11 -7.82 9.11
N GLY A 101 22.16 -6.89 9.09
CA GLY A 101 21.28 -6.58 10.22
C GLY A 101 21.76 -5.44 11.14
N GLU A 102 22.98 -4.93 10.95
CA GLU A 102 23.52 -3.81 11.70
C GLU A 102 23.46 -2.51 10.89
N VAL A 103 23.26 -1.39 11.59
CA VAL A 103 23.27 -0.05 11.00
C VAL A 103 24.66 0.54 11.19
N MET A 104 25.30 0.94 10.09
CA MET A 104 26.66 1.46 10.08
C MET A 104 26.83 2.57 9.04
N LEU A 105 27.91 3.35 9.19
CA LEU A 105 28.34 4.30 8.17
C LEU A 105 29.31 3.58 7.22
N ALA A 106 29.04 3.66 5.93
CA ALA A 106 29.93 3.15 4.89
C ALA A 106 30.26 4.24 3.87
N PRO A 107 31.44 4.20 3.24
CA PRO A 107 31.75 5.04 2.10
C PRO A 107 30.73 4.83 0.98
N ARG A 108 30.36 5.91 0.27
CA ARG A 108 29.36 5.85 -0.81
C ARG A 108 29.67 4.83 -1.91
N ASP A 109 30.96 4.56 -2.15
CA ASP A 109 31.43 3.61 -3.17
C ASP A 109 31.14 2.14 -2.78
N ASN A 110 30.95 1.87 -1.48
CA ASN A 110 30.66 0.52 -0.99
C ASN A 110 29.16 0.20 -0.97
N ILE A 111 28.29 1.17 -1.27
CA ILE A 111 26.85 0.98 -1.24
C ILE A 111 26.39 0.31 -2.53
N ASN A 112 25.67 -0.80 -2.41
CA ASN A 112 25.21 -1.56 -3.58
C ASN A 112 23.75 -1.27 -3.93
N LEU A 113 22.94 -0.96 -2.91
CA LEU A 113 21.48 -0.89 -3.02
C LEU A 113 20.95 0.29 -2.19
N MET A 114 19.77 0.76 -2.55
CA MET A 114 19.02 1.77 -1.80
C MET A 114 17.56 1.35 -1.65
N ASP A 115 16.97 1.66 -0.50
CA ASP A 115 15.54 1.52 -0.26
C ASP A 115 14.70 2.29 -1.30
N VAL A 116 13.56 1.74 -1.74
CA VAL A 116 12.72 2.37 -2.79
C VAL A 116 11.91 3.53 -2.24
N SER A 117 11.39 3.38 -1.03
CA SER A 117 10.52 4.37 -0.39
C SER A 117 10.56 4.22 1.12
N PRO A 118 10.43 5.32 1.90
CA PRO A 118 10.26 5.22 3.36
C PRO A 118 9.03 4.39 3.77
N LYS A 119 7.97 4.39 2.94
CA LYS A 119 6.73 3.63 3.18
C LYS A 119 6.92 2.11 3.09
N GLN A 120 8.05 1.63 2.56
CA GLN A 120 8.30 0.20 2.40
C GLN A 120 8.41 -0.55 3.72
N LEU A 121 8.75 0.14 4.81
CA LEU A 121 8.95 -0.46 6.13
C LEU A 121 7.62 -0.87 6.79
N VAL A 122 6.55 -0.13 6.50
CA VAL A 122 5.29 -0.23 7.22
C VAL A 122 4.23 -0.95 6.38
N SER A 123 3.20 -1.47 7.05
CA SER A 123 2.03 -2.03 6.39
C SER A 123 1.12 -0.94 5.84
N VAL A 124 0.14 -1.36 5.05
CA VAL A 124 -0.89 -0.48 4.47
C VAL A 124 -1.63 0.33 5.55
N ALA A 125 -2.01 -0.30 6.67
CA ALA A 125 -2.72 0.39 7.75
C ALA A 125 -1.84 1.45 8.44
N ALA A 126 -0.60 1.10 8.79
CA ALA A 126 0.33 2.06 9.38
C ALA A 126 0.71 3.18 8.39
N ALA A 127 0.76 2.90 7.08
CA ALA A 127 1.02 3.89 6.05
C ALA A 127 -0.11 4.92 5.88
N LEU A 128 -1.32 4.67 6.41
CA LEU A 128 -2.44 5.63 6.42
C LEU A 128 -2.37 6.63 7.58
N ILE A 129 -1.43 6.46 8.53
CA ILE A 129 -1.28 7.38 9.67
C ILE A 129 -0.39 8.56 9.22
N PRO A 130 -0.91 9.80 9.15
CA PRO A 130 -0.07 10.96 8.88
C PRO A 130 0.83 11.24 10.09
N PHE A 131 2.03 11.77 9.85
CA PHE A 131 3.01 12.13 10.89
C PHE A 131 3.42 10.96 11.80
N LEU A 132 3.41 9.73 11.27
CA LEU A 132 3.78 8.51 11.98
C LEU A 132 5.16 8.61 12.67
N GLU A 133 6.09 9.36 12.06
CA GLU A 133 7.43 9.61 12.59
C GLU A 133 7.45 10.38 13.92
N ASN A 134 6.36 11.06 14.29
CA ASN A 134 6.23 11.81 15.53
C ASN A 134 5.49 11.02 16.63
N ASP A 135 4.94 9.85 16.30
CA ASP A 135 4.18 9.02 17.21
C ASP A 135 5.04 7.91 17.82
N ASP A 136 4.78 7.58 19.09
CA ASP A 136 5.35 6.39 19.72
C ASP A 136 4.83 5.11 19.05
N ALA A 137 5.70 4.10 18.92
CA ALA A 137 5.38 2.85 18.24
C ALA A 137 4.16 2.12 18.83
N ASN A 138 3.95 2.18 20.16
CA ASN A 138 2.77 1.54 20.78
C ASN A 138 1.48 2.28 20.41
N ARG A 139 1.52 3.60 20.25
CA ARG A 139 0.36 4.39 19.82
C ARG A 139 0.06 4.16 18.35
N ALA A 140 1.09 4.08 17.52
CA ALA A 140 0.93 3.71 16.12
C ALA A 140 0.33 2.30 15.95
N LEU A 141 0.74 1.35 16.80
CA LEU A 141 0.17 -0.01 16.85
C LEU A 141 -1.33 0.05 17.17
N MET A 142 -1.71 0.74 18.24
CA MET A 142 -3.12 0.91 18.62
C MET A 142 -3.90 1.61 17.51
N GLY A 143 -3.36 2.68 16.91
CA GLY A 143 -3.99 3.44 15.84
C GLY A 143 -4.27 2.58 14.61
N SER A 144 -3.28 1.83 14.13
CA SER A 144 -3.45 0.91 12.99
C SER A 144 -4.49 -0.20 13.27
N ASN A 145 -4.57 -0.67 14.51
CA ASN A 145 -5.57 -1.65 14.93
C ASN A 145 -6.99 -1.07 15.03
N MET A 146 -7.12 0.15 15.56
CA MET A 146 -8.40 0.85 15.68
C MET A 146 -8.99 1.23 14.33
N GLN A 147 -8.14 1.62 13.35
CA GLN A 147 -8.59 1.93 11.99
C GLN A 147 -9.37 0.76 11.36
N ARG A 148 -8.96 -0.49 11.60
CA ARG A 148 -9.66 -1.68 11.07
C ARG A 148 -11.03 -1.94 11.70
N GLN A 149 -11.34 -1.27 12.80
CA GLN A 149 -12.61 -1.41 13.53
C GLN A 149 -13.56 -0.26 13.23
N ALA A 150 -13.13 0.75 12.45
CA ALA A 150 -13.98 1.84 12.02
C ALA A 150 -15.16 1.31 11.22
N VAL A 151 -16.38 1.72 11.62
CA VAL A 151 -17.61 1.31 10.98
C VAL A 151 -18.00 2.35 9.93
N PRO A 152 -18.44 1.95 8.72
CA PRO A 152 -18.86 2.90 7.71
C PRO A 152 -19.99 3.82 8.17
N LEU A 153 -19.78 5.12 8.00
CA LEU A 153 -20.79 6.16 8.28
C LEU A 153 -21.84 6.22 7.16
N LEU A 154 -22.98 6.85 7.46
CA LEU A 154 -24.02 7.11 6.45
C LEU A 154 -23.50 8.03 5.31
N ARG A 155 -22.65 8.98 5.69
CA ARG A 155 -21.91 9.87 4.80
C ARG A 155 -20.47 9.86 5.28
N ALA A 156 -19.60 9.27 4.45
CA ALA A 156 -18.16 9.34 4.64
C ALA A 156 -17.65 10.68 4.07
N GLU A 157 -16.54 11.16 4.61
CA GLU A 157 -15.85 12.37 4.15
C GLU A 157 -14.37 12.05 4.05
N ALA A 158 -13.75 12.40 2.94
CA ALA A 158 -12.31 12.17 2.76
C ALA A 158 -11.49 12.92 3.83
N PRO A 159 -10.40 12.31 4.34
CA PRO A 159 -9.58 12.96 5.35
C PRO A 159 -8.92 14.23 4.79
N PHE A 160 -9.06 15.36 5.48
CA PHE A 160 -8.38 16.60 5.11
C PHE A 160 -6.85 16.49 5.18
N VAL A 161 -6.34 15.60 6.04
CA VAL A 161 -4.92 15.31 6.21
C VAL A 161 -4.72 13.82 5.98
N GLY A 162 -4.15 13.45 4.83
CA GLY A 162 -3.88 12.08 4.44
C GLY A 162 -2.42 11.84 4.05
N THR A 163 -2.10 10.61 3.65
CA THR A 163 -0.74 10.21 3.25
C THR A 163 -0.59 9.93 1.75
N GLY A 164 -1.70 9.95 1.01
CA GLY A 164 -1.80 9.56 -0.40
C GLY A 164 -1.92 8.05 -0.61
N MET A 165 -2.08 7.27 0.46
CA MET A 165 -2.33 5.83 0.39
C MET A 165 -3.84 5.52 0.29
N GLU A 166 -4.69 6.49 0.60
CA GLU A 166 -6.14 6.38 0.67
C GLU A 166 -6.75 5.91 -0.66
N SER A 167 -6.42 6.60 -1.77
CA SER A 167 -6.86 6.22 -3.12
C SER A 167 -6.41 4.82 -3.53
N VAL A 168 -5.18 4.45 -3.19
CA VAL A 168 -4.61 3.13 -3.50
C VAL A 168 -5.40 2.05 -2.77
N VAL A 169 -5.69 2.25 -1.48
CA VAL A 169 -6.46 1.30 -0.66
C VAL A 169 -7.89 1.20 -1.14
N ALA A 170 -8.56 2.33 -1.39
CA ALA A 170 -9.93 2.34 -1.87
C ALA A 170 -10.07 1.60 -3.21
N ARG A 171 -9.16 1.87 -4.17
CA ARG A 171 -9.13 1.19 -5.47
C ARG A 171 -8.85 -0.30 -5.36
N ASP A 172 -7.80 -0.67 -4.62
CA ASP A 172 -7.31 -2.06 -4.60
C ASP A 172 -8.12 -2.97 -3.66
N SER A 173 -8.90 -2.39 -2.73
CA SER A 173 -9.83 -3.13 -1.86
C SER A 173 -11.01 -3.76 -2.61
N GLY A 174 -11.36 -3.24 -3.79
CA GLY A 174 -12.57 -3.62 -4.53
C GLY A 174 -13.88 -3.13 -3.91
N ALA A 175 -13.82 -2.29 -2.86
CA ALA A 175 -14.99 -1.62 -2.30
C ALA A 175 -15.54 -0.56 -3.28
N ALA A 176 -14.62 0.24 -3.84
CA ALA A 176 -14.88 1.14 -4.95
C ALA A 176 -14.83 0.39 -6.29
N ILE A 177 -15.59 0.84 -7.28
CA ILE A 177 -15.61 0.24 -8.61
C ILE A 177 -14.77 1.10 -9.54
N ALA A 178 -13.73 0.48 -10.11
CA ALA A 178 -12.90 1.07 -11.15
C ALA A 178 -13.38 0.69 -12.57
N ALA A 179 -13.21 1.62 -13.51
CA ALA A 179 -13.47 1.39 -14.93
C ALA A 179 -12.46 0.39 -15.51
N ARG A 180 -12.95 -0.65 -16.19
CA ARG A 180 -12.11 -1.69 -16.83
C ARG A 180 -11.45 -1.20 -18.11
N ARG A 181 -12.11 -0.29 -18.82
CA ARG A 181 -11.72 0.27 -20.11
C ARG A 181 -12.07 1.76 -20.14
N GLY A 182 -11.31 2.53 -20.92
CA GLY A 182 -11.64 3.91 -21.21
C GLY A 182 -12.90 4.01 -22.08
N GLY A 183 -13.71 5.05 -21.84
CA GLY A 183 -14.98 5.20 -22.51
C GLY A 183 -15.76 6.44 -22.11
N VAL A 184 -16.98 6.54 -22.64
CA VAL A 184 -17.95 7.58 -22.30
C VAL A 184 -19.09 6.95 -21.51
N VAL A 185 -19.49 7.60 -20.42
CA VAL A 185 -20.62 7.16 -19.60
C VAL A 185 -21.94 7.41 -20.37
N ASP A 186 -22.66 6.34 -20.67
CA ASP A 186 -23.90 6.37 -21.48
C ASP A 186 -25.15 6.45 -20.60
N GLN A 187 -25.17 5.70 -19.49
CA GLN A 187 -26.27 5.69 -18.53
C GLN A 187 -25.73 5.55 -17.10
N VAL A 188 -26.28 6.36 -16.19
CA VAL A 188 -26.02 6.27 -14.75
C VAL A 188 -27.34 6.14 -14.03
N ASP A 189 -27.54 4.99 -13.37
CA ASP A 189 -28.62 4.78 -12.43
C ASP A 189 -28.04 4.54 -11.03
N ALA A 190 -28.88 4.62 -10.01
CA ALA A 190 -28.45 4.24 -8.67
C ALA A 190 -27.93 2.79 -8.63
N THR A 191 -28.48 1.87 -9.43
CA THR A 191 -28.16 0.43 -9.36
C THR A 191 -27.14 -0.04 -10.40
N ARG A 192 -26.88 0.73 -11.44
CA ARG A 192 -25.97 0.35 -12.52
C ARG A 192 -25.36 1.55 -13.23
N ILE A 193 -24.15 1.37 -13.75
CA ILE A 193 -23.45 2.33 -14.60
C ILE A 193 -23.14 1.62 -15.92
N VAL A 194 -23.41 2.29 -17.04
CA VAL A 194 -23.18 1.77 -18.38
C VAL A 194 -22.17 2.68 -19.08
N ILE A 195 -21.03 2.12 -19.45
CA ILE A 195 -19.94 2.84 -20.12
C ILE A 195 -19.77 2.25 -21.52
N ARG A 196 -19.82 3.13 -22.52
CA ARG A 196 -19.51 2.80 -23.90
C ARG A 196 -18.00 2.86 -24.07
N ALA A 197 -17.36 1.72 -24.32
CA ALA A 197 -15.92 1.63 -24.45
C ALA A 197 -15.47 2.32 -25.74
N THR A 198 -14.47 3.19 -25.63
CA THR A 198 -13.78 3.83 -26.78
C THR A 198 -12.45 3.14 -27.09
N GLU A 199 -11.89 2.43 -26.10
CA GLU A 199 -10.62 1.72 -26.17
C GLU A 199 -10.82 0.19 -26.03
N ASP A 200 -9.83 -0.61 -26.45
CA ASP A 200 -9.88 -2.08 -26.44
C ASP A 200 -11.15 -2.65 -27.11
N LEU A 201 -11.39 -2.19 -28.34
CA LEU A 201 -12.49 -2.62 -29.21
C LEU A 201 -12.16 -3.99 -29.86
N ASP A 202 -12.13 -5.03 -29.04
CA ASP A 202 -12.13 -6.40 -29.53
C ASP A 202 -13.51 -6.70 -30.19
N PRO A 203 -13.58 -7.03 -31.49
CA PRO A 203 -14.83 -7.27 -32.20
C PRO A 203 -15.67 -8.42 -31.62
N SER A 204 -15.04 -9.31 -30.84
CA SER A 204 -15.72 -10.42 -30.17
C SER A 204 -16.44 -10.03 -28.87
N LYS A 205 -16.19 -8.83 -28.33
CA LYS A 205 -16.73 -8.37 -27.05
C LYS A 205 -17.79 -7.29 -27.26
N SER A 206 -18.73 -7.21 -26.32
CA SER A 206 -19.68 -6.09 -26.26
C SER A 206 -18.91 -4.77 -26.14
N GLY A 207 -19.24 -3.80 -27.02
CA GLY A 207 -18.71 -2.43 -26.97
C GLY A 207 -19.21 -1.59 -25.78
N VAL A 208 -19.98 -2.21 -24.89
CA VAL A 208 -20.56 -1.58 -23.70
C VAL A 208 -20.22 -2.42 -22.47
N ASP A 209 -19.67 -1.76 -21.46
CA ASP A 209 -19.43 -2.30 -20.13
C ASP A 209 -20.56 -1.92 -19.17
N ILE A 210 -21.14 -2.92 -18.50
CA ILE A 210 -22.21 -2.74 -17.53
C ILE A 210 -21.67 -3.08 -16.14
N TYR A 211 -21.70 -2.09 -15.24
CA TYR A 211 -21.30 -2.21 -13.85
C TYR A 211 -22.55 -2.23 -12.99
N ARG A 212 -22.75 -3.30 -12.20
CA ARG A 212 -23.88 -3.40 -11.26
C ARG A 212 -23.41 -3.02 -9.86
N LEU A 213 -24.10 -2.06 -9.25
CA LEU A 213 -23.77 -1.54 -7.93
C LEU A 213 -24.45 -2.38 -6.84
N GLN A 214 -23.72 -2.68 -5.77
CA GLN A 214 -24.26 -3.31 -4.57
C GLN A 214 -25.06 -2.28 -3.76
N LYS A 215 -26.29 -2.62 -3.40
CA LYS A 215 -27.19 -1.75 -2.63
C LYS A 215 -27.64 -2.39 -1.34
N PHE A 216 -27.40 -1.69 -0.23
CA PHE A 216 -27.86 -2.02 1.11
C PHE A 216 -27.70 -3.50 1.48
N GLN A 217 -26.54 -4.08 1.17
CA GLN A 217 -26.23 -5.46 1.51
C GLN A 217 -25.66 -5.55 2.91
N ARG A 218 -25.96 -6.62 3.63
CA ARG A 218 -25.42 -6.86 4.98
C ARG A 218 -24.01 -7.43 4.89
N SER A 219 -23.06 -6.85 5.61
CA SER A 219 -21.71 -7.41 5.77
C SER A 219 -21.64 -8.52 6.82
N ASN A 220 -20.50 -9.20 6.92
CA ASN A 220 -20.27 -10.23 7.93
C ASN A 220 -20.33 -9.68 9.37
N GLN A 221 -19.93 -8.42 9.58
CA GLN A 221 -19.98 -7.72 10.87
C GLN A 221 -21.31 -6.99 11.09
N ASN A 222 -22.35 -7.32 10.32
CA ASN A 222 -23.67 -6.67 10.37
C ASN A 222 -23.65 -5.17 10.06
N THR A 223 -22.66 -4.69 9.31
CA THR A 223 -22.62 -3.32 8.76
C THR A 223 -23.28 -3.27 7.39
N CYS A 224 -23.41 -2.07 6.80
CA CYS A 224 -24.05 -1.85 5.51
C CYS A 224 -23.00 -1.69 4.40
N VAL A 225 -23.13 -2.49 3.34
CA VAL A 225 -22.39 -2.33 2.09
C VAL A 225 -23.31 -1.66 1.08
N ASN A 226 -22.95 -0.45 0.68
CA ASN A 226 -23.72 0.34 -0.27
C ASN A 226 -22.78 1.13 -1.17
N GLN A 227 -22.90 0.91 -2.49
CA GLN A 227 -22.12 1.61 -3.48
C GLN A 227 -22.90 2.77 -4.09
N ARG A 228 -22.26 3.89 -4.41
CA ARG A 228 -22.89 5.08 -4.99
C ARG A 228 -22.15 5.49 -6.26
N PRO A 229 -22.86 5.78 -7.37
CA PRO A 229 -22.21 6.26 -8.57
C PRO A 229 -21.59 7.65 -8.31
N LEU A 230 -20.39 7.87 -8.85
CA LEU A 230 -19.70 9.17 -8.81
C LEU A 230 -19.82 9.94 -10.13
N VAL A 231 -19.81 9.21 -11.23
CA VAL A 231 -19.82 9.77 -12.59
C VAL A 231 -21.22 10.21 -13.01
N THR A 232 -21.25 11.12 -13.97
CA THR A 232 -22.46 11.61 -14.63
C THR A 232 -22.51 11.18 -16.10
N VAL A 233 -23.69 11.24 -16.71
CA VAL A 233 -23.86 10.85 -18.11
C VAL A 233 -23.12 11.83 -19.01
N GLY A 234 -22.29 11.31 -19.91
CA GLY A 234 -21.43 12.09 -20.80
C GLY A 234 -19.98 12.25 -20.33
N ASP A 235 -19.66 11.84 -19.10
CA ASP A 235 -18.28 11.91 -18.60
C ASP A 235 -17.35 10.97 -19.37
N LEU A 236 -16.12 11.44 -19.62
CA LEU A 236 -15.03 10.66 -20.16
C LEU A 236 -14.27 10.00 -19.01
N VAL A 237 -14.15 8.68 -19.04
CA VAL A 237 -13.44 7.90 -18.03
C VAL A 237 -12.29 7.16 -18.67
N ASN A 238 -11.15 7.10 -17.98
CA ASN A 238 -10.01 6.30 -18.37
C ASN A 238 -10.04 4.94 -17.69
N LYS A 239 -9.24 4.02 -18.21
CA LYS A 239 -9.03 2.72 -17.55
C LYS A 239 -8.42 2.93 -16.16
N GLY A 240 -9.09 2.41 -15.14
CA GLY A 240 -8.66 2.49 -13.75
C GLY A 240 -9.33 3.62 -12.94
N ASP A 241 -10.06 4.53 -13.57
CA ASP A 241 -10.76 5.61 -12.87
C ASP A 241 -11.89 5.05 -12.00
N ILE A 242 -12.08 5.63 -10.81
CA ILE A 242 -13.16 5.22 -9.89
C ILE A 242 -14.49 5.80 -10.38
N ILE A 243 -15.44 4.93 -10.69
CA ILE A 243 -16.76 5.30 -11.23
C ILE A 243 -17.88 5.21 -10.19
N ALA A 244 -17.65 4.46 -9.11
CA ALA A 244 -18.56 4.37 -7.98
C ALA A 244 -17.80 4.17 -6.67
N ASP A 245 -18.21 4.92 -5.65
CA ASP A 245 -17.74 4.75 -4.29
C ASP A 245 -18.40 3.56 -3.61
N GLY A 246 -17.68 2.95 -2.67
CA GLY A 246 -18.15 1.92 -1.76
C GLY A 246 -18.46 2.43 -0.35
N PRO A 247 -18.60 1.50 0.60
CA PRO A 247 -18.65 1.87 2.02
C PRO A 247 -17.30 2.47 2.46
N SER A 248 -17.35 3.53 3.26
CA SER A 248 -16.15 4.22 3.76
C SER A 248 -15.19 4.71 2.67
N THR A 249 -15.73 5.18 1.54
CA THR A 249 -14.95 5.88 0.52
C THR A 249 -15.66 7.17 0.10
N ASP A 250 -14.89 8.16 -0.29
CA ASP A 250 -15.37 9.45 -0.79
C ASP A 250 -14.48 9.89 -1.97
N LEU A 251 -15.08 10.05 -3.15
CA LEU A 251 -14.41 10.42 -4.40
C LEU A 251 -13.22 9.51 -4.75
N GLY A 252 -13.32 8.22 -4.41
CA GLY A 252 -12.26 7.24 -4.66
C GLY A 252 -11.14 7.23 -3.62
N ASP A 253 -11.21 8.04 -2.56
CA ASP A 253 -10.32 7.95 -1.40
C ASP A 253 -10.96 7.16 -0.24
N LEU A 254 -10.14 6.50 0.56
CA LEU A 254 -10.57 5.84 1.79
C LEU A 254 -10.99 6.90 2.83
N ALA A 255 -12.24 6.81 3.27
CA ALA A 255 -12.89 7.73 4.19
C ALA A 255 -13.52 6.95 5.35
N LEU A 256 -12.72 6.61 6.35
CA LEU A 256 -13.15 5.77 7.48
C LEU A 256 -14.10 6.52 8.44
N GLY A 257 -14.05 7.85 8.49
CA GLY A 257 -14.92 8.69 9.30
C GLY A 257 -14.49 10.15 9.35
#